data_AF-A0A483AAH6-F1
#
_entry.id   AF-A0A483AAH6-F1
#
_cell.length_a   1.000
_cell.length_b   1.000
_cell.length_c   1.000
_cell.angle_alpha   90.00
_cell.angle_beta   90.00
_cell.angle_gamma   90.00
#
_symmetry.space_group_name_H-M   'P 1'
#
loop_
_entity.id
_entity.type
_entity.pdbx_description
1 polymer ?
#
loop_
_entity_poly.entity_id
_entity_poly.type
_entity_poly.pdbx_seq_one_letter_code
_entity_poly.pdbx_strand_id
1 'polypeptide(L)'
;MLDKIRFEIDKNDDEGELFEFYWFAREYPRFYRYHLDHAEHRLKEIHKKYQYIKNSESGHVKDWNKNRFEVSVSNPITHQIYWDFEAYLMALNAALDLLARVVGVAYSDQTPVSFNKLCAKKSLVGPVDILRVAKNKWVNKFKDYRDCFVHYTPVDNRVFADIIRTENNFLLRCKLPTNPNIRTVKGFRYSKKIEVLKYASTLYRHMSALDKAVAKEIMKLYKAKEFPKRTANLFFIGQRTR
;
A
#
# COMPACT_ATOMS: atom_id res chain seq x y z
N MET A 1 -2.27 -3.84 -19.18
CA MET A 1 -3.03 -2.70 -19.73
C MET A 1 -2.12 -1.72 -20.45
N LEU A 2 -1.34 -0.89 -19.77
CA LEU A 2 -0.55 0.16 -20.43
C LEU A 2 0.43 -0.42 -21.47
N ASP A 3 1.04 -1.56 -21.18
CA ASP A 3 1.90 -2.25 -22.12
C ASP A 3 1.15 -2.75 -23.37
N LYS A 4 -0.11 -3.16 -23.21
CA LYS A 4 -0.98 -3.53 -24.34
C LYS A 4 -1.30 -2.29 -25.20
N ILE A 5 -1.67 -1.19 -24.55
CA ILE A 5 -1.91 0.10 -25.19
C ILE A 5 -0.68 0.55 -25.98
N ARG A 6 0.51 0.48 -25.36
CA ARG A 6 1.80 0.78 -25.99
C ARG A 6 1.99 0.02 -27.29
N PHE A 7 1.85 -1.32 -27.27
CA PHE A 7 2.03 -2.13 -28.47
C PHE A 7 0.99 -1.87 -29.57
N GLU A 8 -0.23 -1.48 -29.21
CA GLU A 8 -1.27 -1.13 -30.18
C GLU A 8 -1.00 0.23 -30.83
N ILE A 9 -0.48 1.20 -30.07
CA ILE A 9 -0.09 2.52 -30.60
C ILE A 9 1.18 2.41 -31.46
N ASP A 10 2.21 1.68 -31.01
CA ASP A 10 3.50 1.48 -31.71
C ASP A 10 3.35 0.96 -33.14
N LYS A 11 2.34 0.14 -33.40
CA LYS A 11 2.02 -0.35 -34.76
C LYS A 11 1.45 0.71 -35.70
N ASN A 12 1.01 1.84 -35.17
CA ASN A 12 0.30 2.90 -35.90
C ASN A 12 1.02 4.26 -35.83
N ASP A 13 2.19 4.32 -35.20
CA ASP A 13 2.96 5.54 -35.00
C ASP A 13 4.12 5.60 -36.00
N ASP A 14 3.79 6.08 -37.19
CA ASP A 14 4.73 6.13 -38.32
C ASP A 14 5.82 7.21 -38.13
N GLU A 15 5.60 8.20 -37.26
CA GLU A 15 6.46 9.38 -37.08
C GLU A 15 7.28 9.37 -35.77
N GLY A 16 7.04 8.42 -34.86
CA GLY A 16 7.81 8.24 -33.63
C GLY A 16 7.55 9.31 -32.55
N GLU A 17 6.47 10.07 -32.66
CA GLU A 17 6.12 11.17 -31.75
C GLU A 17 5.78 10.68 -30.33
N LEU A 18 5.49 9.39 -30.17
CA LEU A 18 5.01 8.79 -28.92
C LEU A 18 6.10 8.05 -28.13
N PHE A 19 7.38 8.22 -28.50
CA PHE A 19 8.51 7.56 -27.85
C PHE A 19 8.53 7.75 -26.32
N GLU A 20 8.26 8.98 -25.84
CA GLU A 20 8.24 9.27 -24.40
C GLU A 20 7.12 8.49 -23.68
N PHE A 21 5.93 8.46 -24.28
CA PHE A 21 4.82 7.65 -23.78
C PHE A 21 5.13 6.16 -23.82
N TYR A 22 5.85 5.65 -24.83
CA TYR A 22 6.24 4.24 -24.89
C TYR A 22 7.16 3.85 -23.75
N TRP A 23 8.17 4.67 -23.47
CA TRP A 23 9.01 4.46 -22.30
C TRP A 23 8.17 4.48 -21.03
N PHE A 24 7.30 5.48 -20.89
CA PHE A 24 6.42 5.61 -19.73
C PHE A 24 5.55 4.37 -19.53
N ALA A 25 4.84 3.93 -20.58
CA ALA A 25 3.92 2.82 -20.57
C ALA A 25 4.62 1.47 -20.37
N ARG A 26 5.92 1.39 -20.64
CA ARG A 26 6.77 0.22 -20.35
C ARG A 26 7.25 0.22 -18.91
N GLU A 27 7.86 1.32 -18.45
CA GLU A 27 8.61 1.34 -17.18
C GLU A 27 7.74 1.63 -15.96
N TYR A 28 6.81 2.59 -16.01
CA TYR A 28 6.00 2.90 -14.84
C TYR A 28 5.14 1.73 -14.34
N PRO A 29 4.52 0.92 -15.22
CA PRO A 29 3.88 -0.32 -14.79
C PRO A 29 4.83 -1.33 -14.17
N ARG A 30 6.10 -1.41 -14.63
CA ARG A 30 7.12 -2.31 -14.04
C ARG A 30 7.50 -1.85 -12.65
N PHE A 31 7.81 -0.57 -12.47
CA PHE A 31 8.11 -0.01 -11.14
C PHE A 31 6.92 -0.15 -10.19
N TYR A 32 5.71 0.07 -10.69
CA TYR A 32 4.49 -0.13 -9.91
C TYR A 32 4.32 -1.58 -9.46
N ARG A 33 4.49 -2.55 -10.38
CA ARG A 33 4.44 -3.99 -10.08
C ARG A 33 5.52 -4.41 -9.09
N TYR A 34 6.74 -3.91 -9.26
CA TYR A 34 7.84 -4.17 -8.31
C TYR A 34 7.43 -3.85 -6.86
N HIS A 35 6.77 -2.72 -6.63
CA HIS A 35 6.29 -2.38 -5.29
C HIS A 35 5.12 -3.25 -4.82
N LEU A 36 4.23 -3.69 -5.71
CA LEU A 36 3.18 -4.64 -5.36
C LEU A 36 3.76 -6.01 -5.00
N ASP A 37 4.73 -6.50 -5.77
CA ASP A 37 5.43 -7.77 -5.53
C ASP A 37 6.24 -7.70 -4.23
N HIS A 38 6.89 -6.57 -3.97
CA HIS A 38 7.57 -6.31 -2.70
C HIS A 38 6.58 -6.33 -1.53
N ALA A 39 5.43 -5.67 -1.64
CA ALA A 39 4.39 -5.72 -0.62
C ALA A 39 3.85 -7.15 -0.42
N GLU A 40 3.59 -7.89 -1.49
CA GLU A 40 3.15 -9.29 -1.39
C GLU A 40 4.19 -10.17 -0.70
N HIS A 41 5.46 -10.03 -1.07
CA HIS A 41 6.57 -10.75 -0.45
C HIS A 41 6.62 -10.47 1.05
N ARG A 42 6.56 -9.19 1.47
CA ARG A 42 6.56 -8.83 2.89
C ARG A 42 5.37 -9.39 3.65
N LEU A 43 4.18 -9.39 3.04
CA LEU A 43 3.00 -10.01 3.64
C LEU A 43 3.18 -11.52 3.86
N LYS A 44 3.75 -12.23 2.88
CA LYS A 44 4.09 -13.66 3.01
C LYS A 44 5.13 -13.90 4.11
N GLU A 45 6.15 -13.04 4.20
CA GLU A 45 7.18 -13.12 5.23
C GLU A 45 6.63 -12.89 6.64
N ILE A 46 5.74 -11.90 6.82
CA ILE A 46 4.99 -11.71 8.07
C ILE A 46 4.24 -12.98 8.42
N HIS A 47 3.49 -13.56 7.47
CA HIS A 47 2.73 -14.79 7.72
C HIS A 47 3.64 -15.96 8.13
N LYS A 48 4.77 -16.17 7.45
CA LYS A 48 5.74 -17.22 7.82
C LYS A 48 6.27 -17.03 9.24
N LYS A 49 6.61 -15.80 9.62
CA LYS A 49 7.09 -15.48 10.98
C LYS A 49 6.01 -15.72 12.04
N TYR A 50 4.74 -15.42 11.72
CA TYR A 50 3.61 -15.79 12.57
C TYR A 50 3.52 -17.31 12.78
N GLN A 51 3.64 -18.10 11.71
CA GLN A 51 3.63 -19.56 11.79
C GLN A 51 4.80 -20.10 12.61
N TYR A 52 5.99 -19.52 12.41
CA TYR A 52 7.18 -19.87 13.17
C TYR A 52 6.97 -19.66 14.68
N ILE A 53 6.51 -18.47 15.10
CA ILE A 53 6.22 -18.18 16.52
C ILE A 53 5.14 -19.13 17.05
N LYS A 54 4.06 -19.34 16.28
CA LYS A 54 2.99 -20.26 16.69
C LYS A 54 3.52 -21.67 16.95
N ASN A 55 4.41 -22.16 16.08
CA ASN A 55 4.98 -23.49 16.21
C ASN A 55 6.01 -23.58 17.34
N SER A 56 6.89 -22.59 17.50
CA SER A 56 7.91 -22.58 18.57
C SER A 56 7.27 -22.57 19.95
N GLU A 57 6.21 -21.80 20.13
CA GLU A 57 5.54 -21.65 21.42
C GLU A 57 4.51 -22.76 21.68
N SER A 58 4.13 -23.55 20.66
CA SER A 58 3.09 -24.58 20.79
C SER A 58 3.39 -25.62 21.88
N GLY A 59 4.67 -25.94 22.12
CA GLY A 59 5.12 -26.83 23.19
C GLY A 59 4.92 -26.21 24.57
N HIS A 60 5.42 -24.99 24.78
CA HIS A 60 5.30 -24.25 26.04
C HIS A 60 3.85 -23.96 26.44
N VAL A 61 2.95 -23.86 25.45
CA VAL A 61 1.54 -23.56 25.70
C VAL A 61 0.73 -24.80 26.11
N LYS A 62 1.16 -26.01 25.73
CA LYS A 62 0.52 -27.27 26.20
C LYS A 62 0.61 -27.43 27.72
N ASP A 63 1.68 -26.92 28.31
CA ASP A 63 1.94 -26.97 29.75
C ASP A 63 1.26 -25.81 30.52
N TRP A 64 0.44 -25.00 29.86
CA TRP A 64 -0.28 -23.92 30.55
C TRP A 64 -1.32 -24.47 31.52
N ASN A 65 -1.13 -24.11 32.79
CA ASN A 65 -2.17 -24.25 33.81
C ASN A 65 -3.49 -23.63 33.31
N LYS A 66 -4.63 -24.21 33.70
CA LYS A 66 -6.00 -23.76 33.37
C LYS A 66 -6.24 -22.26 33.65
N ASN A 67 -5.45 -21.65 34.53
CA ASN A 67 -5.54 -20.23 34.89
C ASN A 67 -4.69 -19.29 34.00
N ARG A 68 -3.93 -19.79 33.02
CA ARG A 68 -3.18 -18.97 32.05
C ARG A 68 -3.94 -18.86 30.74
N PHE A 69 -4.32 -17.64 30.38
CA PHE A 69 -5.13 -17.33 29.19
C PHE A 69 -4.33 -16.65 28.06
N GLU A 70 -3.24 -15.96 28.40
CA GLU A 70 -2.43 -15.19 27.46
C GLU A 70 -0.95 -15.18 27.92
N VAL A 71 -0.03 -15.18 26.94
CA VAL A 71 1.38 -14.82 27.15
C VAL A 71 1.80 -13.83 26.07
N SER A 72 2.69 -12.91 26.42
CA SER A 72 3.32 -12.01 25.46
C SER A 72 4.78 -12.41 25.27
N VAL A 73 5.20 -12.59 24.02
CA VAL A 73 6.57 -12.92 23.64
C VAL A 73 7.19 -11.71 22.95
N SER A 74 8.37 -11.30 23.39
CA SER A 74 9.23 -10.34 22.68
C SER A 74 10.54 -11.04 22.34
N ASN A 75 10.68 -11.42 21.08
CA ASN A 75 11.90 -12.03 20.54
C ASN A 75 12.33 -11.31 19.25
N PRO A 76 13.53 -11.60 18.71
CA PRO A 76 13.99 -10.99 17.47
C PRO A 76 13.03 -11.19 16.28
N ILE A 77 12.36 -12.35 16.19
CA ILE A 77 11.38 -12.64 15.13
C ILE A 77 10.17 -11.70 15.22
N THR A 78 9.75 -11.38 16.44
CA THR A 78 8.66 -10.41 16.68
C THR A 78 9.06 -9.05 16.11
N HIS A 79 10.28 -8.57 16.34
CA HIS A 79 10.74 -7.30 15.76
C HIS A 79 10.78 -7.34 14.23
N GLN A 80 11.25 -8.45 13.66
CA GLN A 80 11.27 -8.63 12.21
C GLN A 80 9.88 -8.58 11.57
N ILE A 81 8.82 -9.06 12.24
CA ILE A 81 7.44 -8.90 11.78
C ILE A 81 7.09 -7.42 11.57
N TYR A 82 7.49 -6.55 12.49
CA TYR A 82 7.18 -5.13 12.40
C TYR A 82 8.09 -4.41 11.40
N TRP A 83 9.35 -4.81 11.24
CA TRP A 83 10.20 -4.32 10.14
C TRP A 83 9.64 -4.68 8.77
N ASP A 84 9.19 -5.93 8.59
CA ASP A 84 8.54 -6.35 7.35
C ASP A 84 7.24 -5.58 7.11
N PHE A 85 6.49 -5.30 8.19
CA PHE A 85 5.28 -4.50 8.11
C PHE A 85 5.56 -3.04 7.74
N GLU A 86 6.63 -2.43 8.25
CA GLU A 86 7.06 -1.09 7.84
C GLU A 86 7.40 -1.05 6.34
N ALA A 87 8.25 -1.99 5.90
CA ALA A 87 8.64 -2.12 4.51
C ALA A 87 7.42 -2.34 3.60
N TYR A 88 6.44 -3.13 4.06
CA TYR A 88 5.15 -3.32 3.41
C TYR A 88 4.38 -2.01 3.23
N LEU A 89 4.26 -1.20 4.29
CA LEU A 89 3.56 0.09 4.23
C LEU A 89 4.28 1.08 3.28
N MET A 90 5.62 1.08 3.27
CA MET A 90 6.40 1.91 2.35
C MET A 90 6.19 1.51 0.90
N ALA A 91 6.20 0.21 0.61
CA ALA A 91 5.94 -0.32 -0.73
C ALA A 91 4.54 0.08 -1.23
N LEU A 92 3.50 -0.05 -0.39
CA LEU A 92 2.16 0.41 -0.75
C LEU A 92 2.09 1.91 -0.99
N ASN A 93 2.77 2.74 -0.17
CA ASN A 93 2.78 4.18 -0.38
C ASN A 93 3.44 4.56 -1.71
N ALA A 94 4.57 3.93 -2.05
CA ALA A 94 5.24 4.12 -3.33
C ALA A 94 4.35 3.69 -4.51
N ALA A 95 3.68 2.55 -4.39
CA ALA A 95 2.74 2.07 -5.40
C ALA A 95 1.57 3.05 -5.63
N LEU A 96 1.04 3.68 -4.57
CA LEU A 96 0.00 4.70 -4.69
C LEU A 96 0.48 5.95 -5.47
N ASP A 97 1.70 6.43 -5.20
CA ASP A 97 2.27 7.57 -5.93
C ASP A 97 2.57 7.22 -7.40
N LEU A 98 3.04 6.01 -7.69
CA LEU A 98 3.20 5.54 -9.07
C LEU A 98 1.86 5.41 -9.80
N LEU A 99 0.81 4.94 -9.13
CA LEU A 99 -0.53 4.88 -9.69
C LEU A 99 -1.08 6.29 -10.00
N ALA A 100 -0.76 7.27 -9.16
CA ALA A 100 -1.11 8.67 -9.42
C ALA A 100 -0.44 9.20 -10.70
N ARG A 101 0.82 8.81 -10.97
CA ARG A 101 1.51 9.17 -12.22
C ARG A 101 0.86 8.51 -13.43
N VAL A 102 0.52 7.22 -13.33
CA VAL A 102 -0.20 6.49 -14.39
C VAL A 102 -1.53 7.16 -14.72
N VAL A 103 -2.33 7.49 -13.70
CA VAL A 103 -3.60 8.22 -13.87
C VAL A 103 -3.38 9.62 -14.42
N GLY A 104 -2.28 10.28 -14.06
CA GLY A 104 -1.93 11.63 -14.51
C GLY A 104 -1.82 11.80 -16.02
N VAL A 105 -1.57 10.71 -16.77
CA VAL A 105 -1.46 10.72 -18.23
C VAL A 105 -2.83 10.85 -18.93
N ALA A 106 -3.92 10.65 -18.20
CA ALA A 106 -5.28 10.87 -18.69
C ALA A 106 -5.66 12.36 -18.80
N TYR A 107 -4.75 13.28 -18.47
CA TYR A 107 -4.97 14.72 -18.47
C TYR A 107 -3.90 15.42 -19.31
N SER A 108 -4.31 16.46 -20.03
CA SER A 108 -3.45 17.26 -20.91
C SER A 108 -2.39 18.01 -20.10
N ASP A 109 -2.80 18.61 -18.98
CA ASP A 109 -1.93 19.41 -18.12
C ASP A 109 -1.04 18.56 -17.23
N GLN A 110 0.08 19.15 -16.80
CA GLN A 110 0.95 18.54 -15.80
C GLN A 110 0.20 18.30 -14.49
N THR A 111 0.06 17.03 -14.12
CA THR A 111 -0.55 16.64 -12.85
C THR A 111 0.49 16.40 -11.75
N PRO A 112 0.11 16.56 -10.46
CA PRO A 112 0.99 16.20 -9.35
C PRO A 112 1.36 14.71 -9.38
N VAL A 113 2.63 14.41 -9.07
CA VAL A 113 3.15 13.03 -9.03
C VAL A 113 2.80 12.27 -7.74
N SER A 114 2.29 12.96 -6.72
CA SER A 114 1.87 12.34 -5.46
C SER A 114 0.37 12.07 -5.46
N PHE A 115 -0.02 10.88 -5.00
CA PHE A 115 -1.40 10.46 -4.84
C PHE A 115 -2.25 11.50 -4.08
N ASN A 116 -1.72 12.02 -2.96
CA ASN A 116 -2.46 12.99 -2.14
C ASN A 116 -2.67 14.31 -2.87
N LYS A 117 -1.62 14.82 -3.52
CA LYS A 117 -1.66 16.09 -4.25
C LYS A 117 -2.56 15.99 -5.47
N LEU A 118 -2.53 14.86 -6.18
CA LEU A 118 -3.42 14.59 -7.31
C LEU A 118 -4.88 14.55 -6.86
N CYS A 119 -5.19 13.78 -5.81
CA CYS A 119 -6.55 13.69 -5.28
C CYS A 119 -7.13 15.04 -4.81
N ALA A 120 -6.27 15.99 -4.40
CA ALA A 120 -6.68 17.30 -3.93
C ALA A 120 -7.07 18.28 -5.05
N LYS A 121 -6.70 18.00 -6.31
CA LYS A 121 -6.99 18.86 -7.46
C LYS A 121 -8.45 18.73 -7.90
N LYS A 122 -9.37 19.46 -7.26
CA LYS A 122 -10.84 19.35 -7.47
C LYS A 122 -11.32 19.55 -8.91
N SER A 123 -10.57 20.28 -9.74
CA SER A 123 -10.90 20.52 -11.15
C SER A 123 -10.77 19.27 -12.03
N LEU A 124 -9.99 18.27 -11.62
CA LEU A 124 -9.83 17.03 -12.39
C LEU A 124 -11.01 16.09 -12.15
N VAL A 125 -11.49 15.42 -13.19
CA VAL A 125 -12.57 14.42 -13.14
C VAL A 125 -12.15 13.13 -13.86
N GLY A 126 -12.90 12.04 -13.70
CA GLY A 126 -12.65 10.77 -14.40
C GLY A 126 -11.77 9.82 -13.57
N PRO A 127 -10.64 9.30 -14.09
CA PRO A 127 -9.84 8.30 -13.36
C PRO A 127 -9.35 8.74 -11.98
N VAL A 128 -9.14 10.05 -11.75
CA VAL A 128 -8.81 10.59 -10.42
C VAL A 128 -9.92 10.35 -9.38
N ASP A 129 -11.18 10.24 -9.79
CA ASP A 129 -12.31 10.01 -8.88
C ASP A 129 -12.22 8.63 -8.23
N ILE A 130 -11.68 7.63 -8.95
CA ILE A 130 -11.38 6.31 -8.39
C ILE A 130 -10.35 6.43 -7.26
N LEU A 131 -9.31 7.26 -7.46
CA LEU A 131 -8.30 7.51 -6.44
C LEU A 131 -8.91 8.24 -5.23
N ARG A 132 -9.80 9.22 -5.44
CA ARG A 132 -10.49 9.94 -4.36
C ARG A 132 -11.39 9.03 -3.55
N VAL A 133 -12.12 8.13 -4.20
CA VAL A 133 -12.95 7.11 -3.52
C VAL A 133 -12.05 6.22 -2.66
N ALA A 134 -10.94 5.73 -3.19
CA ALA A 134 -9.97 4.95 -2.41
C ALA A 134 -9.38 5.77 -1.25
N LYS A 135 -9.09 7.05 -1.49
CA LYS A 135 -8.56 7.97 -0.49
C LYS A 135 -9.44 8.05 0.74
N ASN A 136 -10.72 8.32 0.50
CA ASN A 136 -11.73 8.43 1.56
C ASN A 136 -12.03 7.09 2.23
N LYS A 137 -12.04 6.00 1.45
CA LYS A 137 -12.38 4.67 1.95
C LYS A 137 -11.30 4.08 2.86
N TRP A 138 -10.03 4.21 2.51
CA TRP A 138 -8.95 3.52 3.24
C TRP A 138 -7.59 4.22 3.26
N VAL A 139 -7.19 5.00 2.24
CA VAL A 139 -5.82 5.55 2.19
C VAL A 139 -5.56 6.57 3.30
N ASN A 140 -6.55 7.41 3.66
CA ASN A 140 -6.41 8.34 4.79
C ASN A 140 -6.10 7.56 6.09
N LYS A 141 -6.91 6.53 6.39
CA LYS A 141 -6.70 5.67 7.55
C LYS A 141 -5.35 4.93 7.49
N PHE A 142 -4.93 4.51 6.31
CA PHE A 142 -3.60 3.93 6.07
C PHE A 142 -2.47 4.87 6.47
N LYS A 143 -2.57 6.15 6.12
CA LYS A 143 -1.58 7.16 6.51
C LYS A 143 -1.57 7.37 8.01
N ASP A 144 -2.72 7.47 8.64
CA ASP A 144 -2.82 7.64 10.09
C ASP A 144 -2.17 6.45 10.84
N TYR A 145 -2.41 5.21 10.40
CA TYR A 145 -1.78 4.02 11.00
C TYR A 145 -0.29 3.89 10.70
N ARG A 146 0.16 4.30 9.52
CA ARG A 146 1.57 4.37 9.20
C ARG A 146 2.27 5.40 10.09
N ASP A 147 1.67 6.56 10.30
CA ASP A 147 2.20 7.59 11.18
C ASP A 147 2.19 7.13 12.66
N CYS A 148 1.27 6.24 13.04
CA CYS A 148 1.33 5.55 14.33
C CYS A 148 2.59 4.69 14.49
N PHE A 149 3.07 4.12 13.39
CA PHE A 149 4.26 3.27 13.35
C PHE A 149 5.54 4.10 13.27
N VAL A 150 5.57 5.12 12.40
CA VAL A 150 6.75 5.99 12.17
C VAL A 150 7.05 6.90 13.35
N HIS A 151 6.02 7.44 14.01
CA HIS A 151 6.16 8.35 15.16
C HIS A 151 5.93 7.65 16.49
N TYR A 152 6.23 6.35 16.52
CA TYR A 152 6.13 5.53 17.70
C TYR A 152 7.05 6.05 18.82
N THR A 153 6.52 6.25 20.04
CA THR A 153 7.31 6.63 21.22
C THR A 153 7.51 5.43 22.16
N PRO A 154 8.77 5.10 22.53
CA PRO A 154 9.13 3.83 23.16
C PRO A 154 8.69 3.65 24.62
N VAL A 155 8.05 4.64 25.24
CA VAL A 155 7.89 4.66 26.70
C VAL A 155 6.92 3.58 27.22
N ASP A 156 5.94 3.11 26.41
CA ASP A 156 4.87 2.19 26.90
C ASP A 156 4.50 0.99 25.99
N ASN A 157 5.18 0.79 24.85
CA ASN A 157 4.64 -0.07 23.76
C ASN A 157 5.73 -1.00 23.20
N ARG A 158 6.35 -1.78 24.09
CA ARG A 158 7.28 -2.84 23.69
C ARG A 158 6.61 -3.73 22.62
N VAL A 159 7.42 -4.15 21.64
CA VAL A 159 6.95 -4.88 20.46
C VAL A 159 6.76 -6.35 20.84
N PHE A 160 5.51 -6.78 20.97
CA PHE A 160 5.17 -8.14 21.40
C PHE A 160 4.30 -8.88 20.38
N ALA A 161 4.35 -10.20 20.47
CA ALA A 161 3.37 -11.13 19.93
C ALA A 161 2.62 -11.75 21.11
N ASP A 162 1.31 -11.52 21.19
CA ASP A 162 0.44 -12.11 22.20
C ASP A 162 -0.08 -13.46 21.70
N ILE A 163 0.10 -14.51 22.49
CA ILE A 163 -0.46 -15.84 22.24
C ILE A 163 -1.61 -16.02 23.21
N ILE A 164 -2.81 -16.21 22.66
CA ILE A 164 -4.05 -16.29 23.43
C ILE A 164 -4.62 -17.69 23.28
N ARG A 165 -4.95 -18.30 24.43
CA ARG A 165 -5.65 -19.58 24.47
C ARG A 165 -7.10 -19.42 24.04
N THR A 166 -7.52 -20.25 23.11
CA THR A 166 -8.93 -20.42 22.72
C THR A 166 -9.37 -21.84 23.05
N GLU A 167 -10.68 -22.13 22.96
CA GLU A 167 -11.24 -23.44 23.34
C GLU A 167 -10.55 -24.61 22.61
N ASN A 168 -10.21 -24.42 21.33
CA ASN A 168 -9.68 -25.49 20.47
C ASN A 168 -8.30 -25.18 19.84
N ASN A 169 -7.72 -24.00 20.09
CA ASN A 169 -6.48 -23.57 19.43
C ASN A 169 -5.77 -22.42 20.17
N PHE A 170 -4.66 -21.95 19.62
CA PHE A 170 -3.98 -20.73 20.01
C PHE A 170 -4.07 -19.68 18.91
N LEU A 171 -4.37 -18.45 19.33
CA LEU A 171 -4.40 -17.28 18.46
C LEU A 171 -3.15 -16.44 18.72
N LEU A 172 -2.37 -16.18 17.67
CA LEU A 172 -1.24 -15.26 17.72
C LEU A 172 -1.70 -13.88 17.26
N ARG A 173 -1.40 -12.84 18.05
CA ARG A 173 -1.74 -11.44 17.76
C ARG A 173 -0.50 -10.55 17.89
N CYS A 174 -0.14 -9.84 16.83
CA CYS A 174 0.76 -8.70 16.94
C CYS A 174 -0.07 -7.41 16.77
N LYS A 175 -0.16 -6.59 17.82
CA LYS A 175 -0.93 -5.33 17.83
C LYS A 175 -0.17 -4.23 17.10
N LEU A 176 -0.86 -3.36 16.35
CA LEU A 176 -0.18 -2.19 15.82
C LEU A 176 0.22 -1.24 16.96
N PRO A 177 1.42 -0.66 16.96
CA PRO A 177 1.75 0.38 17.93
C PRO A 177 0.80 1.57 17.76
N THR A 178 0.55 2.28 18.86
CA THR A 178 -0.26 3.49 18.87
C THR A 178 0.63 4.69 19.11
N ASN A 179 0.63 5.67 18.22
CA ASN A 179 1.24 6.96 18.50
C ASN A 179 0.34 7.74 19.48
N PRO A 180 0.81 8.14 20.67
CA PRO A 180 0.00 8.89 21.63
C PRO A 180 -0.50 10.23 21.06
N ASN A 181 0.26 10.86 20.15
CA ASN A 181 -0.12 12.11 19.50
C ASN A 181 -1.19 11.94 18.41
N ILE A 182 -1.42 10.72 17.90
CA ILE A 182 -2.53 10.48 16.95
C ILE A 182 -3.90 10.66 17.65
N ARG A 183 -3.94 10.60 19.00
CA ARG A 183 -5.17 10.75 19.79
C ARG A 183 -5.76 12.15 19.72
N THR A 184 -5.00 13.14 19.26
CA THR A 184 -5.44 14.54 19.08
C THR A 184 -5.86 14.86 17.64
N VAL A 185 -5.64 13.94 16.69
CA VAL A 185 -6.08 14.12 15.29
C VAL A 185 -7.60 14.00 15.21
N LYS A 186 -8.29 15.12 14.94
CA LYS A 186 -9.75 15.14 14.75
C LYS A 186 -10.17 14.15 13.67
N GLY A 187 -11.07 13.23 14.03
CA GLY A 187 -11.69 12.27 13.10
C GLY A 187 -11.02 10.90 13.00
N PHE A 188 -9.81 10.72 13.53
CA PHE A 188 -9.18 9.40 13.61
C PHE A 188 -9.45 8.75 14.97
N ARG A 189 -9.99 7.53 14.96
CA ARG A 189 -10.14 6.70 16.17
C ARG A 189 -9.32 5.43 16.01
N TYR A 190 -8.22 5.34 16.75
CA TYR A 190 -7.40 4.13 16.80
C TYR A 190 -8.23 2.98 17.39
N SER A 191 -8.27 1.84 16.68
CA SER A 191 -8.91 0.61 17.16
C SER A 191 -7.90 -0.30 17.85
N LYS A 192 -8.12 -0.62 19.14
CA LYS A 192 -7.34 -1.61 19.88
C LYS A 192 -7.45 -3.04 19.33
N LYS A 193 -8.40 -3.29 18.43
CA LYS A 193 -8.63 -4.59 17.79
C LYS A 193 -7.85 -4.76 16.48
N ILE A 194 -6.98 -3.81 16.14
CA ILE A 194 -6.21 -3.89 14.90
C ILE A 194 -4.93 -4.68 15.10
N GLU A 195 -4.71 -5.64 14.19
CA GLU A 195 -3.60 -6.59 14.25
C GLU A 195 -2.82 -6.49 12.94
N VAL A 196 -1.50 -6.62 13.02
CA VAL A 196 -0.57 -6.43 11.89
C VAL A 196 -0.98 -7.26 10.66
N LEU A 197 -1.10 -8.58 10.81
CA LEU A 197 -1.39 -9.47 9.68
C LEU A 197 -2.77 -9.19 9.07
N LYS A 198 -3.82 -9.09 9.90
CA LYS A 198 -5.19 -8.82 9.45
C LYS A 198 -5.29 -7.48 8.72
N TYR A 199 -4.61 -6.47 9.23
CA TYR A 199 -4.59 -5.15 8.62
C TYR A 199 -3.82 -5.15 7.29
N ALA A 200 -2.63 -5.74 7.25
CA ALA A 200 -1.86 -5.89 6.02
C ALA A 200 -2.65 -6.64 4.94
N SER A 201 -3.28 -7.78 5.25
CA SER A 201 -4.14 -8.49 4.29
C SER A 201 -5.33 -7.65 3.81
N THR A 202 -5.87 -6.78 4.66
CA THR A 202 -6.97 -5.87 4.27
C THR A 202 -6.49 -4.78 3.33
N LEU A 203 -5.34 -4.17 3.61
CA LEU A 203 -4.72 -3.18 2.72
C LEU A 203 -4.37 -3.80 1.36
N TYR A 204 -3.83 -5.01 1.33
CA TYR A 204 -3.50 -5.71 0.08
C TYR A 204 -4.75 -5.87 -0.79
N ARG A 205 -5.87 -6.35 -0.22
CA ARG A 205 -7.15 -6.47 -0.95
C ARG A 205 -7.67 -5.13 -1.46
N HIS A 206 -7.53 -4.07 -0.67
CA HIS A 206 -7.91 -2.72 -1.11
C HIS A 206 -7.04 -2.23 -2.26
N MET A 207 -5.72 -2.46 -2.21
CA MET A 207 -4.80 -2.11 -3.27
C MET A 207 -5.09 -2.89 -4.56
N SER A 208 -5.31 -4.21 -4.48
CA SER A 208 -5.69 -5.03 -5.63
C SER A 208 -7.02 -4.60 -6.25
N ALA A 209 -7.99 -4.19 -5.44
CA ALA A 209 -9.27 -3.67 -5.95
C ALA A 209 -9.10 -2.31 -6.64
N LEU A 210 -8.28 -1.43 -6.08
CA LEU A 210 -7.93 -0.13 -6.67
C LEU A 210 -7.22 -0.31 -8.02
N ASP A 211 -6.23 -1.19 -8.07
CA ASP A 211 -5.49 -1.53 -9.28
C ASP A 211 -6.43 -1.95 -10.42
N LYS A 212 -7.32 -2.91 -10.15
CA LYS A 212 -8.32 -3.39 -11.11
C LYS A 212 -9.27 -2.28 -11.56
N ALA A 213 -9.71 -1.42 -10.65
CA ALA A 213 -10.60 -0.31 -10.96
C ALA A 213 -9.93 0.71 -11.89
N VAL A 214 -8.69 1.12 -11.58
CA VAL A 214 -7.93 2.05 -12.43
C VAL A 214 -7.62 1.42 -13.79
N ALA A 215 -7.23 0.15 -13.82
CA ALA A 215 -6.97 -0.55 -15.07
C ALA A 215 -8.23 -0.66 -15.95
N LYS A 216 -9.40 -0.89 -15.35
CA LYS A 216 -10.66 -0.93 -16.09
C LYS A 216 -10.98 0.43 -16.71
N GLU A 217 -10.82 1.51 -15.95
CA GLU A 217 -11.16 2.86 -16.45
C GLU A 217 -10.19 3.36 -17.51
N ILE A 218 -8.88 3.14 -17.36
CA ILE A 218 -7.92 3.52 -18.38
C ILE A 218 -8.15 2.73 -19.68
N MET A 219 -8.44 1.42 -19.61
CA MET A 219 -8.81 0.65 -20.82
C MET A 219 -10.07 1.19 -21.49
N LYS A 220 -11.06 1.63 -20.71
CA LYS A 220 -12.29 2.23 -21.23
C LYS A 220 -11.98 3.54 -21.97
N LEU A 221 -11.22 4.43 -21.35
CA LEU A 221 -10.81 5.70 -21.98
C LEU A 221 -9.97 5.47 -23.23
N TYR A 222 -9.06 4.49 -23.20
CA TYR A 222 -8.25 4.14 -24.37
C TYR A 222 -9.12 3.69 -25.56
N LYS A 223 -10.11 2.82 -25.32
CA LYS A 223 -11.06 2.40 -26.37
C LYS A 223 -11.90 3.57 -26.91
N ALA A 224 -12.16 4.58 -26.09
CA ALA A 224 -12.84 5.81 -26.49
C ALA A 224 -11.90 6.84 -27.17
N LYS A 225 -10.61 6.51 -27.35
CA LYS A 225 -9.56 7.43 -27.84
C LYS A 225 -9.36 8.67 -26.96
N GLU A 226 -9.64 8.55 -25.67
CA GLU A 226 -9.47 9.62 -24.67
C GLU A 226 -8.24 9.42 -23.78
N PHE A 227 -7.42 8.40 -24.04
CA PHE A 227 -6.20 8.10 -23.31
C PHE A 227 -5.13 7.55 -24.27
N PRO A 228 -3.84 7.87 -24.07
CA PRO A 228 -3.33 8.95 -23.22
C PRO A 228 -3.69 10.33 -23.78
N LYS A 229 -3.89 11.35 -22.92
CA LYS A 229 -4.07 12.75 -23.37
C LYS A 229 -2.77 13.52 -23.42
N ARG A 230 -1.83 13.14 -22.56
CA ARG A 230 -0.49 13.71 -22.53
C ARG A 230 0.50 12.64 -22.92
N THR A 231 1.32 12.93 -23.92
CA THR A 231 2.29 11.98 -24.48
C THR A 231 3.73 12.47 -24.35
N ALA A 232 3.91 13.75 -24.06
CA ALA A 232 5.18 14.41 -23.80
C ALA A 232 5.25 15.04 -22.39
N ASN A 233 6.46 15.36 -21.92
CA ASN A 233 6.74 15.93 -20.60
C ASN A 233 6.19 15.04 -19.45
N LEU A 234 6.31 13.72 -19.62
CA LEU A 234 5.92 12.69 -18.67
C LEU A 234 6.95 12.51 -17.55
N PHE A 235 8.21 12.87 -17.82
CA PHE A 235 9.28 12.85 -16.82
C PHE A 235 9.47 14.22 -16.18
N PHE A 236 9.32 14.28 -14.86
CA PHE A 236 9.71 15.45 -14.08
C PHE A 236 11.25 15.56 -14.09
N ILE A 237 11.80 16.27 -15.06
CA ILE A 237 13.15 16.81 -14.93
C ILE A 237 12.97 18.07 -14.11
N GLY A 238 13.29 18.02 -12.81
CA GLY A 238 13.30 19.23 -11.99
C GLY A 238 14.14 20.25 -12.73
N GLN A 239 13.53 21.36 -13.15
CA GLN A 239 14.29 22.49 -13.68
C GLN A 239 15.23 22.90 -12.55
N ARG A 240 16.51 22.56 -12.66
CA ARG A 240 17.55 23.33 -12.00
C ARG A 240 17.48 24.69 -12.67
N THR A 241 16.75 25.61 -12.08
CA THR A 241 16.93 27.05 -12.34
C THR A 241 18.42 27.31 -12.17
N ARG A 242 19.08 27.61 -13.30
CA ARG A 242 20.42 28.17 -13.31
C ARG A 242 20.36 29.61 -12.82
#